data_AF-A0A9E5V1R2-F1
#
_entry.id   AF-A0A9E5V1R2-F1
#
_cell.length_a   1.000
_cell.length_b   1.000
_cell.length_c   1.000
_cell.angle_alpha   90.00
_cell.angle_beta   90.00
_cell.angle_gamma   90.00
#
_symmetry.space_group_name_H-M   'P 1'
#
loop_
_entity.id
_entity.type
_entity.pdbx_description
1 polymer ?
#
loop_
_entity_poly.entity_id
_entity_poly.type
_entity_poly.pdbx_seq_one_letter_code
_entity_poly.pdbx_strand_id
1 'polypeptide(L)' 'MSAAIQEIYTQVIRTLSPAERLQLATLILNNLVQHDADFVDQSDTWTEQDQVDLVSFSLQYAATGYPENEELAE' A
#
# COMPACT_ATOMS: atom_id res chain seq x y z
N MET A 1 -12.33 -19.05 1.38
CA MET A 1 -12.56 -18.71 -0.04
C MET A 1 -14.05 -18.54 -0.25
N SER A 2 -14.49 -17.43 -0.86
CA SER A 2 -15.92 -17.18 -1.06
C SER A 2 -16.48 -18.17 -2.09
N ALA A 3 -17.50 -18.93 -1.71
CA ALA A 3 -18.14 -19.94 -2.58
C ALA A 3 -18.60 -19.34 -3.93
N ALA A 4 -19.01 -18.08 -3.93
CA ALA A 4 -19.42 -17.34 -5.12
C ALA A 4 -18.28 -17.18 -6.15
N ILE A 5 -17.03 -16.94 -5.71
CA ILE A 5 -15.89 -16.77 -6.62
C ILE A 5 -15.56 -18.10 -7.32
N GLN A 6 -15.69 -19.21 -6.59
CA GLN A 6 -15.42 -20.54 -7.10
C GLN A 6 -16.49 -21.00 -8.12
N GLU A 7 -17.73 -20.59 -7.90
CA GLU A 7 -18.84 -20.80 -8.82
C GLU A 7 -18.65 -20.01 -10.12
N ILE A 8 -18.25 -18.74 -10.04
CA ILE A 8 -17.93 -17.90 -11.21
C ILE A 8 -16.76 -18.50 -12.00
N TYR A 9 -15.70 -18.97 -11.33
CA TYR A 9 -14.58 -19.62 -12.00
C TYR A 9 -15.02 -20.87 -12.77
N THR A 10 -15.90 -21.67 -12.18
CA THR A 10 -16.32 -22.95 -12.76
C THR A 10 -17.33 -22.76 -13.91
N GLN A 11 -18.25 -21.81 -13.78
CA GLN A 11 -19.33 -21.55 -14.75
C GLN A 11 -18.85 -20.70 -15.92
N VAL A 12 -18.03 -19.67 -15.66
CA VAL A 12 -17.68 -18.63 -16.64
C VAL A 12 -16.24 -18.79 -17.12
N ILE A 13 -15.28 -18.94 -16.20
CA ILE A 13 -13.86 -18.97 -16.60
C ILE A 13 -13.48 -20.32 -17.20
N ARG A 14 -14.00 -21.42 -16.67
CA ARG A 14 -13.68 -22.77 -17.14
C ARG A 14 -14.35 -23.15 -18.47
N THR A 15 -15.34 -22.40 -18.92
CA THR A 15 -16.01 -22.59 -20.22
C THR A 15 -15.32 -21.83 -21.35
N LEU A 16 -14.56 -20.78 -21.01
CA LEU A 16 -13.74 -20.02 -21.96
C LEU A 16 -12.54 -20.84 -22.46
N SER A 17 -12.12 -20.56 -23.69
CA SER A 17 -10.89 -21.11 -24.27
C SER A 17 -9.66 -20.60 -23.51
N PRO A 18 -8.52 -21.31 -23.57
CA PRO A 18 -7.30 -20.90 -22.87
C PRO A 18 -6.84 -19.48 -23.23
N ALA A 19 -7.02 -19.05 -24.49
CA ALA A 19 -6.67 -17.71 -24.95
C ALA A 19 -7.55 -16.63 -24.30
N GLU A 20 -8.86 -16.86 -24.24
CA GLU A 20 -9.82 -15.93 -23.63
C GLU A 20 -9.62 -15.82 -22.11
N ARG A 21 -9.26 -16.93 -21.43
CA ARG A 21 -8.90 -16.89 -20.00
C ARG A 21 -7.68 -16.02 -19.75
N LEU A 22 -6.67 -16.14 -20.62
CA LEU A 22 -5.45 -15.37 -20.50
C LEU A 22 -5.72 -13.89 -20.77
N GLN A 23 -6.58 -13.58 -21.74
CA GLN A 23 -7.04 -12.22 -22.01
C GLN A 23 -7.85 -11.64 -20.83
N LEU A 24 -8.74 -12.43 -20.23
CA LEU A 24 -9.49 -12.03 -19.03
C LEU A 24 -8.55 -11.77 -17.85
N ALA A 25 -7.56 -12.63 -17.64
CA ALA A 25 -6.54 -12.43 -16.60
C ALA A 25 -5.77 -11.12 -16.82
N THR A 26 -5.39 -10.81 -18.06
CA THR A 26 -4.75 -9.54 -18.40
C THR A 26 -5.66 -8.34 -18.11
N LEU A 27 -6.95 -8.42 -18.41
CA LEU A 27 -7.91 -7.35 -18.11
C LEU A 27 -8.08 -7.13 -16.60
N ILE A 28 -8.20 -8.22 -15.83
CA ILE A 28 -8.29 -8.15 -14.37
C ILE A 28 -7.02 -7.53 -13.78
N LEU A 29 -5.84 -7.99 -14.21
CA LEU A 29 -4.57 -7.47 -13.75
C LEU A 29 -4.39 -5.98 -14.10
N ASN A 30 -4.74 -5.58 -15.32
CA ASN A 30 -4.70 -4.17 -15.71
C ASN A 30 -5.66 -3.30 -14.89
N ASN A 31 -6.84 -3.82 -14.56
CA ASN A 31 -7.80 -3.10 -13.74
C ASN A 31 -7.32 -2.94 -12.29
N LEU A 32 -6.70 -3.97 -11.71
CA LEU A 32 -6.09 -3.89 -10.39
C LEU A 32 -4.96 -2.86 -10.35
N VAL A 33 -4.09 -2.83 -11.35
CA VAL A 33 -3.00 -1.84 -11.45
C VAL A 33 -3.55 -0.41 -11.53
N GLN A 34 -4.67 -0.19 -12.22
CA GLN A 34 -5.32 1.12 -12.25
C GLN A 34 -6.01 1.48 -10.94
N HIS A 35 -6.53 0.51 -10.21
CA HIS A 35 -7.19 0.73 -8.92
C HIS A 35 -6.18 0.95 -7.79
N ASP A 36 -5.01 0.30 -7.84
CA ASP A 36 -3.91 0.52 -6.88
C ASP A 36 -3.15 1.83 -7.15
N ALA A 37 -3.34 2.47 -8.30
CA ALA A 37 -2.81 3.81 -8.54
C ALA A 37 -3.39 4.87 -7.59
N ASP A 38 -4.59 4.64 -7.05
CA ASP A 38 -5.22 5.47 -6.02
C ASP A 38 -4.78 5.09 -4.59
N PHE A 39 -4.08 3.96 -4.41
CA PHE A 39 -3.58 3.53 -3.09
C PHE A 39 -2.32 4.29 -2.66
N VAL A 40 -1.48 4.65 -3.63
CA VAL A 40 -0.31 5.50 -3.39
C VAL A 40 -0.71 6.93 -3.68
N ASP A 41 -0.89 7.74 -2.63
CA ASP A 41 -1.08 9.17 -2.81
C ASP A 41 0.17 9.78 -3.45
N GLN A 42 0.04 10.20 -4.71
CA GLN A 42 1.08 10.89 -5.47
C GLN A 42 0.98 12.42 -5.33
N SER A 43 0.17 12.92 -4.39
CA SER A 43 0.09 14.35 -4.15
C SER A 43 1.42 14.88 -3.59
N ASP A 44 1.84 16.05 -4.06
CA ASP A 44 2.97 16.79 -3.48
C ASP A 44 2.58 17.50 -2.15
N THR A 45 1.46 17.10 -1.55
CA THR A 45 0.90 17.76 -0.36
C THR A 45 1.06 16.83 0.83
N TRP A 46 1.77 17.30 1.85
CA TRP A 46 1.91 16.55 3.09
C TRP A 46 0.59 16.57 3.86
N THR A 47 0.15 15.40 4.31
CA THR A 47 -0.99 15.30 5.21
C THR A 47 -0.60 15.76 6.61
N GLU A 48 -1.59 16.05 7.45
CA GLU A 48 -1.35 16.35 8.87
C GLU A 48 -0.70 15.15 9.58
N GLN A 49 -1.04 13.92 9.17
CA GLN A 49 -0.47 12.70 9.72
C GLN A 49 1.03 12.60 9.40
N ASP A 50 1.45 12.94 8.18
CA ASP A 50 2.87 12.93 7.79
C ASP A 50 3.70 13.87 8.67
N GLN A 51 3.13 15.04 9.04
CA GLN A 51 3.80 15.99 9.92
C GLN A 51 3.94 15.45 11.35
N VAL A 52 2.90 14.82 11.89
CA VAL A 52 2.93 14.19 13.22
C VAL A 52 3.95 13.06 13.26
N ASP A 53 4.00 12.23 12.22
CA ASP A 53 4.92 11.11 12.12
C ASP A 53 6.38 11.61 12.02
N LEU A 54 6.62 12.67 11.22
CA LEU A 54 7.95 13.28 11.12
C LEU A 54 8.41 13.88 12.46
N VAL A 55 7.54 14.59 13.17
CA VAL A 55 7.87 15.17 14.48
C VAL A 55 8.14 14.07 15.50
N SER A 56 7.32 13.01 15.51
CA SER A 56 7.49 11.86 16.41
C SER A 56 8.82 11.15 16.15
N PHE A 57 9.16 10.92 14.88
CA PHE A 57 10.44 10.33 14.51
C PHE A 57 11.61 11.22 14.90
N SER A 58 11.51 12.53 14.64
CA SER A 58 12.55 13.50 14.98
C SER A 58 12.79 13.59 16.49
N LEU A 59 11.72 13.53 17.29
CA LEU A 59 11.80 13.50 18.76
C LEU A 59 12.45 12.22 19.27
N GLN A 60 12.06 11.06 18.73
CA GLN A 60 12.69 9.78 19.06
C GLN A 60 14.17 9.79 18.70
N TYR A 61 14.51 10.29 17.51
CA TYR A 61 15.88 10.41 17.07
C TYR A 61 16.69 11.32 17.98
N ALA A 62 16.17 12.51 18.34
CA ALA A 62 16.80 13.42 19.28
C ALA A 62 17.01 12.77 20.67
N ALA A 63 16.02 12.03 21.17
CA ALA A 63 16.13 11.30 22.44
C ALA A 63 17.18 10.18 22.40
N THR A 64 17.44 9.59 21.23
CA THR A 64 18.49 8.57 21.06
C THR A 64 19.87 9.15 20.73
N GLY A 65 19.92 10.35 20.14
CA GLY A 65 21.14 11.00 19.65
C GLY A 65 21.77 11.99 20.63
N TYR A 66 21.00 12.51 21.58
CA TYR A 66 21.52 13.24 22.73
C TYR A 66 21.65 12.27 23.92
N PRO A 67 22.84 11.70 24.19
CA PRO A 67 23.11 11.22 25.53
C PRO A 67 22.90 12.40 26.48
N GLU A 68 22.25 12.13 27.60
CA GLU A 68 21.93 13.01 28.72
C GLU A 68 23.20 13.54 29.41
N ASN A 69 24.10 14.16 28.65
CA ASN A 69 25.37 14.73 29.09
C ASN A 69 25.39 16.22 28.79
N GLU A 70 24.34 16.92 29.21
CA GLU A 70 24.51 18.31 29.62
C GLU A 70 24.93 18.26 31.09
N GLU A 71 26.18 17.86 31.33
CA GLU A 71 26.85 18.22 32.57
C GLU A 71 26.98 19.75 32.51
N LEU A 72 26.11 20.41 33.27
CA LEU A 72 26.27 21.80 33.69
C LEU A 72 27.67 21.93 34.33
N ALA A 73 28.68 22.24 33.53
CA ALA A 73 29.98 22.66 34.00
C ALA A 73 30.10 24.17 33.77
N GLU A 74 30.13 24.89 34.89
CA GLU A 74 30.48 26.31 35.06
C GLU A 74 31.73 26.74 34.29
#